data_AF-A0AB94ID37-F1
#
_entry.id   AF-A0AB94ID37-F1
#
_cell.length_a   1.000
_cell.length_b   1.000
_cell.length_c   1.000
_cell.angle_alpha   90.00
_cell.angle_beta   90.00
_cell.angle_gamma   90.00
#
_symmetry.space_group_name_H-M   'P 1'
#
loop_
_entity.id
_entity.type
_entity.pdbx_description
1 polymer ?
#
loop_
_entity_poly.entity_id
_entity_poly.type
_entity_poly.pdbx_seq_one_letter_code
_entity_poly.pdbx_strand_id
1 'polypeptide(L)'
;MIESTDMALEMLRSQLSSSNQYTLEIDRITSPISIHTVTGQETLNKPWRYEIIFTSSDKQIAADAILTQKAHLTFQPKPHHLLSMQLSTLTLPTLPRTLHGVITEFSQLSVNKQQAQYKVILSPRLALLGLHRYSAIYQHQSVIAVVEQILRKHGFTGIDYRLELRNTYPMREFITQWQESDLEF
;
A
#
# COMPACT_ATOMS: atom_id res chain seq x y z
N MET A 1 -49.91 0.97 9.98
CA MET A 1 -48.81 1.96 10.01
C MET A 1 -47.72 1.44 10.96
N ILE A 2 -46.89 0.50 10.51
CA ILE A 2 -45.78 -0.07 11.31
C ILE A 2 -44.44 -0.02 10.52
N GLU A 3 -44.45 0.44 9.26
CA GLU A 3 -43.31 0.33 8.33
C GLU A 3 -42.22 1.42 8.49
N SER A 4 -42.50 2.56 9.15
CA SER A 4 -41.57 3.69 9.16
C SER A 4 -40.43 3.57 10.20
N THR A 5 -40.67 2.86 11.30
CA THR A 5 -39.68 2.67 12.38
C THR A 5 -38.70 1.53 12.09
N ASP A 6 -39.13 0.53 11.33
CA ASP A 6 -38.29 -0.61 10.95
C ASP A 6 -37.25 -0.21 9.89
N MET A 7 -37.66 0.63 8.92
CA MET A 7 -36.76 1.19 7.92
C MET A 7 -35.69 2.13 8.52
N ALA A 8 -36.03 2.90 9.56
CA ALA A 8 -35.07 3.75 10.27
C ALA A 8 -34.06 2.92 11.10
N LEU A 9 -34.50 1.82 11.71
CA LEU A 9 -33.63 0.87 12.42
C LEU A 9 -32.74 0.08 11.46
N GLU A 10 -33.21 -0.23 10.25
CA GLU A 10 -32.43 -0.89 9.21
C GLU A 10 -31.38 0.05 8.59
N MET A 11 -31.70 1.35 8.44
CA MET A 11 -30.72 2.39 8.10
C MET A 11 -29.71 2.66 9.24
N LEU A 12 -30.13 2.59 10.50
CA LEU A 12 -29.21 2.71 11.64
C LEU A 12 -28.32 1.47 11.79
N ARG A 13 -28.85 0.28 11.49
CA ARG A 13 -28.09 -0.98 11.45
C ARG A 13 -27.09 -0.99 10.29
N SER A 14 -27.42 -0.43 9.13
CA SER A 14 -26.45 -0.27 8.03
C SER A 14 -25.37 0.77 8.32
N GLN A 15 -25.70 1.83 9.09
CA GLN A 15 -24.70 2.78 9.59
C GLN A 15 -23.81 2.20 10.70
N LEU A 16 -24.30 1.21 11.45
CA LEU A 16 -23.57 0.54 12.53
C LEU A 16 -22.79 -0.71 12.08
N SER A 17 -22.98 -1.20 10.84
CA SER A 17 -22.51 -2.54 10.46
C SER A 17 -21.04 -2.67 10.04
N SER A 18 -20.30 -1.59 9.82
CA SER A 18 -18.82 -1.60 9.90
C SER A 18 -18.29 -0.19 9.69
N SER A 19 -17.84 0.48 10.75
CA SER A 19 -17.08 1.73 10.67
C SER A 19 -15.64 1.48 10.17
N ASN A 20 -15.50 0.66 9.12
CA ASN A 20 -14.22 0.37 8.49
C ASN A 20 -13.93 1.48 7.49
N GLN A 21 -13.18 2.48 7.96
CA GLN A 21 -12.63 3.56 7.13
C GLN A 21 -11.47 3.10 6.23
N TYR A 22 -11.23 1.80 6.17
CA TYR A 22 -10.11 1.21 5.44
C TYR A 22 -10.66 0.17 4.48
N THR A 23 -10.28 0.30 3.20
CA THR A 23 -10.57 -0.69 2.17
C THR A 23 -9.24 -1.22 1.64
N LEU A 24 -9.09 -2.55 1.58
CA LEU A 24 -7.94 -3.21 1.00
C LEU A 24 -8.43 -4.03 -0.18
N GLU A 25 -7.90 -3.74 -1.35
CA GLU A 25 -8.15 -4.49 -2.56
C GLU A 25 -6.83 -5.09 -3.04
N ILE A 26 -6.86 -6.39 -3.36
CA ILE A 26 -5.71 -7.15 -3.85
C ILE A 26 -6.16 -7.76 -5.18
N ASP A 27 -5.42 -7.51 -6.26
CA ASP A 27 -5.86 -7.79 -7.64
C ASP A 27 -6.34 -9.23 -7.88
N ARG A 28 -5.79 -10.22 -7.15
CA ARG A 28 -6.12 -11.65 -7.32
C ARG A 28 -7.15 -12.19 -6.31
N ILE A 29 -7.63 -11.38 -5.38
CA ILE A 29 -8.62 -11.81 -4.37
C ILE A 29 -9.96 -11.16 -4.67
N THR A 30 -10.96 -11.98 -4.96
CA THR A 30 -12.36 -11.53 -5.12
C THR A 30 -13.19 -11.71 -3.86
N SER A 31 -12.68 -12.48 -2.89
CA SER A 31 -13.35 -12.73 -1.61
C SER A 31 -13.50 -11.43 -0.81
N PRO A 32 -14.63 -11.22 -0.11
CA PRO A 32 -14.79 -10.04 0.73
C PRO A 32 -13.74 -10.03 1.84
N ILE A 33 -13.10 -8.87 2.01
CA ILE A 33 -12.06 -8.62 3.00
C ILE A 33 -12.59 -7.59 4.00
N SER A 34 -12.52 -7.93 5.29
CA SER A 34 -12.82 -6.99 6.37
C SER A 34 -11.55 -6.69 7.16
N ILE A 35 -11.11 -5.43 7.13
CA ILE A 35 -9.89 -5.00 7.83
C ILE A 35 -10.18 -4.88 9.32
N HIS A 36 -9.28 -5.42 10.14
CA HIS A 36 -9.33 -5.32 11.60
C HIS A 36 -8.33 -4.28 12.13
N THR A 37 -7.10 -4.29 11.60
CA THR A 37 -6.02 -3.43 12.10
C THR A 37 -5.13 -3.01 10.95
N VAL A 38 -4.72 -1.73 10.96
CA VAL A 38 -3.77 -1.15 10.02
C VAL A 38 -2.69 -0.43 10.83
N THR A 39 -1.45 -0.85 10.66
CA THR A 39 -0.29 -0.22 11.30
C THR A 39 0.70 0.17 10.22
N GLY A 40 0.94 1.48 10.05
CA GLY A 40 1.82 2.03 9.02
C GLY A 40 3.09 2.63 9.60
N GLN A 41 4.20 2.45 8.89
CA GLN A 41 5.44 3.19 9.10
C GLN A 41 5.84 3.86 7.79
N GLU A 42 5.87 5.20 7.80
CA GLU A 42 6.30 6.02 6.69
C GLU A 42 7.47 6.90 7.15
N THR A 43 8.60 6.80 6.45
CA THR A 43 9.79 7.63 6.75
C THR A 43 10.40 8.10 5.44
N LEU A 44 11.02 9.29 5.48
CA LEU A 44 11.70 9.81 4.30
C LEU A 44 12.87 8.91 3.92
N ASN A 45 13.08 8.71 2.60
CA ASN A 45 14.16 7.89 2.03
C ASN A 45 14.13 6.40 2.41
N LYS A 46 13.00 5.88 2.89
CA LYS A 46 12.79 4.44 3.07
C LYS A 46 11.44 4.04 2.49
N PRO A 47 11.32 2.84 1.91
CA PRO A 47 10.03 2.34 1.49
C PRO A 47 9.10 2.27 2.70
N TRP A 48 7.89 2.81 2.57
CA TRP A 48 6.88 2.68 3.61
C TRP A 48 6.44 1.23 3.76
N ARG A 49 5.90 0.90 4.94
CA ARG A 49 5.43 -0.44 5.27
C ARG A 49 4.13 -0.38 6.05
N TYR A 50 3.09 -1.03 5.53
CA TYR A 50 1.80 -1.16 6.21
C TYR A 50 1.55 -2.62 6.54
N GLU A 51 1.49 -2.93 7.83
CA GLU A 51 0.98 -4.19 8.33
C GLU A 51 -0.54 -4.11 8.42
N ILE A 52 -1.22 -5.03 7.74
CA ILE A 52 -2.68 -5.06 7.66
C ILE A 52 -3.15 -6.43 8.12
N ILE A 53 -3.97 -6.44 9.15
CA ILE A 53 -4.66 -7.64 9.64
C ILE A 53 -6.11 -7.56 9.17
N PHE A 54 -6.54 -8.58 8.46
CA PHE A 54 -7.89 -8.66 7.92
C PHE A 54 -8.49 -10.06 8.09
N THR A 55 -9.81 -10.14 7.99
CA THR A 55 -10.54 -11.41 7.92
C THR A 55 -11.16 -11.60 6.55
N SER A 56 -11.23 -12.86 6.11
CA SER A 56 -11.94 -13.25 4.90
C SER A 56 -12.74 -14.54 5.12
N SER A 57 -13.81 -14.71 4.34
CA SER A 57 -14.59 -15.95 4.30
C SER A 57 -13.82 -17.10 3.66
N ASP A 58 -12.87 -16.79 2.76
CA ASP A 58 -11.97 -17.77 2.18
C ASP A 58 -10.88 -18.16 3.17
N LYS A 59 -10.81 -19.46 3.48
CA LYS A 59 -9.93 -20.04 4.50
C LYS A 59 -8.65 -20.64 3.93
N GLN A 60 -8.53 -20.72 2.61
CA GLN A 60 -7.40 -21.37 1.93
C GLN A 60 -6.82 -20.46 0.87
N ILE A 61 -6.56 -19.20 1.23
CA ILE A 61 -5.92 -18.30 0.29
C ILE A 61 -4.46 -18.70 0.13
N ALA A 62 -4.12 -19.15 -1.06
CA ALA A 62 -2.79 -19.64 -1.37
C ALA A 62 -1.78 -18.48 -1.38
N ALA A 63 -0.61 -18.69 -0.76
CA ALA A 63 0.39 -17.64 -0.58
C ALA A 63 0.97 -17.15 -1.92
N ASP A 64 1.13 -18.05 -2.89
CA ASP A 64 1.56 -17.77 -4.25
C ASP A 64 0.57 -16.87 -5.03
N ALA A 65 -0.72 -16.97 -4.72
CA ALA A 65 -1.75 -16.12 -5.30
C ALA A 65 -1.71 -14.69 -4.76
N ILE A 66 -1.18 -14.47 -3.55
CA ILE A 66 -1.13 -13.13 -2.90
C ILE A 66 0.23 -12.47 -3.03
N LEU A 67 1.31 -13.22 -2.81
CA LEU A 67 2.64 -12.65 -2.75
C LEU A 67 2.99 -11.95 -4.08
N THR A 68 3.62 -10.79 -3.96
CA THR A 68 4.02 -9.91 -5.08
C THR A 68 2.87 -9.35 -5.91
N GLN A 69 1.60 -9.61 -5.56
CA GLN A 69 0.47 -8.99 -6.23
C GLN A 69 0.35 -7.52 -5.86
N LYS A 70 -0.15 -6.73 -6.83
CA LYS A 70 -0.51 -5.35 -6.60
C LYS A 70 -1.73 -5.30 -5.68
N ALA A 71 -1.72 -4.28 -4.83
CA ALA A 71 -2.79 -4.02 -3.90
C ALA A 71 -2.85 -2.53 -3.59
N HIS A 72 -4.03 -2.06 -3.23
CA HIS A 72 -4.21 -0.70 -2.76
C HIS A 72 -5.01 -0.63 -1.47
N LEU A 73 -4.51 0.20 -0.56
CA LEU A 73 -5.13 0.51 0.71
C LEU A 73 -5.72 1.91 0.63
N THR A 74 -7.05 2.01 0.73
CA THR A 74 -7.77 3.27 0.69
C THR A 74 -8.22 3.66 2.10
N PHE A 75 -7.88 4.88 2.48
CA PHE A 75 -8.30 5.55 3.71
C PHE A 75 -9.50 6.42 3.37
N GLN A 76 -10.68 6.00 3.83
CA GLN A 76 -11.92 6.74 3.65
C GLN A 76 -12.04 7.82 4.73
N PRO A 77 -12.24 9.09 4.35
CA PRO A 77 -12.46 10.16 5.30
C PRO A 77 -13.80 9.95 6.01
N LYS A 78 -13.85 10.15 7.33
CA LYS A 78 -15.14 10.21 8.02
C LYS A 78 -15.94 11.37 7.43
N PRO A 79 -17.21 11.18 7.04
CA PRO A 79 -18.06 12.30 6.70
C PRO A 79 -18.12 13.20 7.95
N HIS A 80 -17.60 14.42 7.80
CA HIS A 80 -17.74 15.43 8.84
C HIS A 80 -19.24 15.66 9.02
N HIS A 81 -19.73 15.41 10.23
CA HIS A 81 -21.16 15.44 10.54
C HIS A 81 -21.76 16.78 10.05
N LEU A 82 -22.99 16.73 9.52
CA LEU A 82 -23.72 17.84 8.90
C LEU A 82 -23.89 19.11 9.79
N LEU A 83 -23.41 19.07 11.05
CA LEU A 83 -23.34 20.20 11.96
C LEU A 83 -22.10 21.10 11.75
N SER A 84 -21.09 20.70 10.96
CA SER A 84 -19.98 21.61 10.60
C SER A 84 -20.30 22.53 9.41
N MET A 85 -21.48 22.39 8.79
CA MET A 85 -21.92 23.23 7.67
C MET A 85 -22.12 24.71 8.05
N GLN A 86 -22.21 25.05 9.34
CA GLN A 86 -22.37 26.45 9.78
C GLN A 86 -21.07 27.19 10.08
N LEU A 87 -19.88 26.55 10.04
CA LEU A 87 -18.63 27.22 10.43
C LEU A 87 -17.42 27.02 9.49
N SER A 88 -17.58 26.42 8.31
CA SER A 88 -16.40 26.08 7.50
C SER A 88 -16.58 26.32 6.01
N THR A 89 -16.62 27.59 5.62
CA THR A 89 -16.42 28.05 4.23
C THR A 89 -14.94 27.94 3.78
N LEU A 90 -14.05 27.36 4.59
CA LEU A 90 -12.59 27.32 4.38
C LEU A 90 -11.95 25.93 4.51
N THR A 91 -12.69 24.86 4.81
CA THR A 91 -12.10 23.51 4.87
C THR A 91 -12.30 22.79 3.54
N LEU A 92 -11.22 22.54 2.81
CA LEU A 92 -11.25 21.68 1.62
C LEU A 92 -11.91 20.33 1.97
N PRO A 93 -12.67 19.73 1.03
CA PRO A 93 -13.16 18.37 1.21
C PRO A 93 -11.96 17.44 1.48
N THR A 94 -12.03 16.66 2.56
CA THR A 94 -11.06 15.62 2.85
C THR A 94 -11.20 14.55 1.77
N LEU A 95 -10.23 14.48 0.86
CA LEU A 95 -10.22 13.48 -0.22
C LEU A 95 -9.75 12.13 0.35
N PRO A 96 -10.29 10.98 -0.10
CA PRO A 96 -9.71 9.69 0.23
C PRO A 96 -8.24 9.62 -0.18
N ARG A 97 -7.41 9.06 0.72
CA ARG A 97 -6.00 8.77 0.44
C ARG A 97 -5.89 7.31 0.03
N THR A 98 -5.27 7.03 -1.10
CA THR A 98 -5.01 5.65 -1.56
C THR A 98 -3.52 5.39 -1.62
N LEU A 99 -3.08 4.29 -1.02
CA LEU A 99 -1.71 3.81 -1.11
C LEU A 99 -1.65 2.64 -2.07
N HIS A 100 -0.87 2.78 -3.14
CA HIS A 100 -0.65 1.73 -4.13
C HIS A 100 0.67 1.03 -3.85
N GLY A 101 0.65 -0.30 -3.76
CA GLY A 101 1.83 -1.09 -3.47
C GLY A 101 1.72 -2.52 -3.96
N VAL A 102 2.60 -3.35 -3.41
CA VAL A 102 2.65 -4.78 -3.62
C VAL A 102 2.68 -5.49 -2.27
N ILE A 103 2.12 -6.68 -2.22
CA ILE A 103 2.18 -7.52 -1.01
C ILE A 103 3.56 -8.17 -0.93
N THR A 104 4.35 -7.80 0.08
CA THR A 104 5.71 -8.30 0.29
C THR A 104 5.76 -9.48 1.24
N GLU A 105 4.85 -9.53 2.21
CA GLU A 105 4.72 -10.64 3.15
C GLU A 105 3.26 -11.04 3.32
N PHE A 106 3.03 -12.33 3.51
CA PHE A 106 1.71 -12.90 3.76
C PHE A 106 1.82 -14.00 4.82
N SER A 107 0.88 -14.00 5.77
CA SER A 107 0.81 -14.98 6.83
C SER A 107 -0.65 -15.23 7.21
N GLN A 108 -1.00 -16.51 7.40
CA GLN A 108 -2.28 -16.91 7.98
C GLN A 108 -2.14 -17.00 9.50
N LEU A 109 -2.90 -16.17 10.23
CA LEU A 109 -2.80 -16.08 11.68
C LEU A 109 -3.70 -17.10 12.39
N SER A 110 -4.97 -17.18 11.98
CA SER A 110 -5.94 -18.07 12.61
C SER A 110 -7.03 -18.46 11.62
N VAL A 111 -7.68 -19.61 11.88
CA VAL A 111 -8.82 -20.08 11.09
C VAL A 111 -9.93 -20.47 12.04
N ASN A 112 -11.07 -19.81 11.89
CA ASN A 112 -12.30 -20.11 12.62
C ASN A 112 -13.27 -20.91 11.74
N LYS A 113 -14.36 -21.38 12.36
CA LYS A 113 -15.43 -22.13 11.65
C LYS A 113 -16.06 -21.33 10.51
N GLN A 114 -16.09 -20.00 10.59
CA GLN A 114 -16.74 -19.13 9.60
C GLN A 114 -15.75 -18.32 8.76
N GLN A 115 -14.64 -17.85 9.34
CA GLN A 115 -13.70 -16.92 8.70
C GLN A 115 -12.26 -17.27 9.06
N ALA A 116 -11.32 -16.88 8.21
CA ALA A 116 -9.89 -16.92 8.50
C ALA A 116 -9.33 -15.51 8.67
N GLN A 117 -8.31 -15.39 9.52
CA GLN A 117 -7.60 -14.15 9.78
C GLN A 117 -6.22 -14.22 9.14
N TYR A 118 -5.89 -13.20 8.36
CA TYR A 118 -4.64 -13.08 7.64
C TYR A 118 -3.92 -11.79 8.02
N LYS A 119 -2.61 -11.83 7.86
CA LYS A 119 -1.73 -10.68 7.93
C LYS A 119 -1.03 -10.53 6.59
N VAL A 120 -1.12 -9.34 6.02
CA VAL A 120 -0.34 -8.94 4.85
C VAL A 120 0.50 -7.73 5.16
N ILE A 121 1.58 -7.60 4.41
CA ILE A 121 2.39 -6.40 4.44
C ILE A 121 2.37 -5.78 3.07
N LEU A 122 1.84 -4.56 3.03
CA LEU A 122 1.82 -3.72 1.86
C LEU A 122 3.04 -2.81 1.89
N SER A 123 3.78 -2.78 0.79
CA SER A 123 4.96 -1.93 0.60
C SER A 123 4.98 -1.38 -0.82
N PRO A 124 5.71 -0.28 -1.10
CA PRO A 124 5.84 0.18 -2.48
C PRO A 124 6.61 -0.86 -3.30
N ARG A 125 6.40 -0.89 -4.62
CA ARG A 125 7.16 -1.78 -5.53
C ARG A 125 8.68 -1.62 -5.35
N LEU A 126 9.14 -0.43 -4.96
CA LEU A 126 10.54 -0.13 -4.68
C LEU A 126 11.14 -1.06 -3.61
N ALA A 127 10.34 -1.55 -2.65
CA ALA A 127 10.82 -2.47 -1.62
C ALA A 127 11.32 -3.81 -2.20
N LEU A 128 10.86 -4.20 -3.39
CA LEU A 128 11.30 -5.45 -4.04
C LEU A 128 12.78 -5.41 -4.47
N LEU A 129 13.37 -4.21 -4.63
CA LEU A 129 14.79 -4.07 -4.95
C LEU A 129 15.70 -4.61 -3.83
N GLY A 130 15.17 -4.77 -2.62
CA GLY A 130 15.89 -5.34 -1.48
C GLY A 130 15.97 -6.88 -1.47
N LEU A 131 15.30 -7.58 -2.40
CA LEU A 131 15.20 -9.04 -2.38
C LEU A 131 16.43 -9.78 -2.90
N HIS A 132 17.23 -9.13 -3.74
CA HIS A 132 18.38 -9.75 -4.40
C HIS A 132 19.65 -8.99 -4.08
N ARG A 133 20.74 -9.71 -3.79
CA ARG A 133 22.08 -9.15 -3.58
C ARG A 133 23.03 -9.64 -4.64
N TYR A 134 23.81 -8.72 -5.20
CA TYR A 134 24.81 -9.05 -6.23
C TYR A 134 25.88 -7.95 -6.28
N SER A 135 26.89 -8.15 -7.13
CA SER A 135 27.91 -7.14 -7.39
C SER A 135 27.84 -6.69 -8.84
N ALA A 136 28.03 -5.38 -9.08
CA ALA A 136 28.04 -4.79 -10.41
C ALA A 136 29.02 -3.61 -10.47
N ILE A 137 29.52 -3.33 -11.67
CA ILE A 137 30.40 -2.19 -11.95
C ILE A 137 29.73 -1.33 -13.02
N TYR A 138 29.51 -0.06 -12.71
CA TYR A 138 29.01 0.95 -13.62
C TYR A 138 30.17 1.89 -13.96
N GLN A 139 30.57 1.91 -15.23
CA GLN A 139 31.69 2.73 -15.68
C GLN A 139 31.18 3.93 -16.45
N HIS A 140 31.87 5.07 -16.33
CA HIS A 140 31.60 6.24 -17.16
C HIS A 140 30.13 6.71 -17.07
N GLN A 141 29.58 6.73 -15.85
CA GLN A 141 28.17 7.08 -15.59
C GLN A 141 28.04 8.05 -14.39
N SER A 142 27.02 8.89 -14.42
CA SER A 142 26.63 9.68 -13.23
C SER A 142 25.79 8.83 -12.28
N VAL A 143 25.70 9.23 -11.01
CA VAL A 143 24.86 8.54 -10.01
C VAL A 143 23.40 8.48 -10.48
N ILE A 144 22.90 9.55 -11.09
CA ILE A 144 21.53 9.61 -11.61
C ILE A 144 21.31 8.58 -12.73
N ALA A 145 22.27 8.46 -13.66
CA ALA A 145 22.19 7.48 -14.74
C ALA A 145 22.15 6.04 -14.21
N VAL A 146 22.95 5.75 -13.18
CA VAL A 146 22.96 4.44 -12.51
C VAL A 146 21.61 4.15 -11.83
N VAL A 147 21.07 5.11 -11.07
CA VAL A 147 19.75 4.96 -10.42
C VAL A 147 18.67 4.71 -11.46
N GLU A 148 18.64 5.48 -12.56
CA GLU A 148 17.68 5.25 -13.64
C GLU A 148 17.85 3.88 -14.30
N GLN A 149 19.10 3.42 -14.51
CA GLN A 149 19.38 2.10 -15.07
C GLN A 149 18.82 0.99 -14.17
N ILE A 150 18.99 1.10 -12.85
CA ILE A 150 18.45 0.15 -11.87
C ILE A 150 16.92 0.16 -11.89
N LEU A 151 16.31 1.35 -11.83
CA LEU A 151 14.85 1.48 -11.88
C LEU A 151 14.28 0.85 -13.16
N ARG A 152 14.89 1.11 -14.32
CA ARG A 152 14.45 0.52 -15.60
C ARG A 152 14.62 -0.99 -15.65
N LYS A 153 15.70 -1.53 -15.08
CA LYS A 153 15.95 -2.98 -14.96
C LYS A 153 14.81 -3.68 -14.20
N HIS A 154 14.22 -3.01 -13.20
CA HIS A 154 13.07 -3.49 -12.42
C HIS A 154 11.70 -3.13 -13.03
N GLY A 155 11.67 -2.65 -14.28
CA GLY A 155 10.45 -2.31 -14.99
C GLY A 155 9.75 -1.05 -14.48
N PHE A 156 10.49 -0.13 -13.86
CA PHE A 156 9.99 1.22 -13.59
C PHE A 156 10.08 2.08 -14.85
N THR A 157 9.01 2.81 -15.10
CA THR A 157 8.83 3.72 -16.23
C THR A 157 8.79 5.16 -15.74
N GLY A 158 8.84 6.15 -16.64
CA GLY A 158 8.78 7.57 -16.29
C GLY A 158 7.47 8.02 -15.63
N ILE A 159 6.45 7.15 -15.55
CA ILE A 159 5.21 7.39 -14.79
C ILE A 159 5.40 7.02 -13.32
N ASP A 160 6.31 6.09 -13.02
CA ASP A 160 6.49 5.52 -11.68
C ASP A 160 7.42 6.36 -10.78
N TYR A 161 8.28 7.19 -11.38
CA TYR A 161 9.24 8.01 -10.63
C TYR A 161 9.47 9.37 -11.30
N ARG A 162 9.91 10.34 -10.51
CA ARG A 162 10.26 11.68 -10.97
C ARG A 162 11.57 12.13 -10.31
N LEU A 163 12.48 12.66 -11.12
CA LEU A 163 13.76 13.18 -10.67
C LEU A 163 13.75 14.71 -10.71
N GLU A 164 13.50 15.34 -9.56
CA GLU A 164 13.53 16.80 -9.40
C GLU A 164 14.88 17.24 -8.81
N LEU A 165 15.89 17.28 -9.66
CA LEU A 165 17.28 17.56 -9.27
C LEU A 165 17.57 19.06 -9.35
N ARG A 166 18.21 19.62 -8.31
CA ARG A 166 18.66 21.03 -8.29
C ARG A 166 20.10 21.22 -8.75
N ASN A 167 20.89 20.16 -8.70
CA ASN A 167 22.33 20.19 -8.94
C ASN A 167 22.70 19.27 -10.09
N THR A 168 23.80 19.58 -10.76
CA THR A 168 24.42 18.69 -11.76
C THR A 168 25.27 17.64 -11.06
N TYR A 169 25.05 16.37 -11.38
CA TYR A 169 25.80 15.25 -10.83
C TYR A 169 26.87 14.81 -11.83
N PRO A 170 28.17 14.91 -11.49
CA PRO A 170 29.23 14.60 -12.43
C PRO A 170 29.29 13.10 -12.75
N MET A 171 29.82 12.80 -13.92
CA MET A 171 30.14 11.45 -14.36
C MET A 171 31.30 10.91 -13.53
N ARG A 172 31.22 9.64 -13.13
CA ARG A 172 32.25 8.93 -12.39
C ARG A 172 32.88 7.87 -13.30
N GLU A 173 34.18 7.67 -13.13
CA GLU A 173 34.94 6.65 -13.89
C GLU A 173 34.42 5.25 -13.56
N PHE A 174 34.23 4.96 -12.27
CA PHE A 174 33.65 3.71 -11.78
C PHE A 174 32.73 3.96 -10.58
N ILE A 175 31.62 3.23 -10.53
CA ILE A 175 30.72 3.09 -9.38
C ILE A 175 30.54 1.58 -9.19
N THR A 176 30.82 1.11 -7.97
CA THR A 176 30.78 -0.32 -7.66
C THR A 176 29.65 -0.59 -6.68
N GLN A 177 28.76 -1.50 -7.04
CA GLN A 177 27.83 -2.15 -6.14
C GLN A 177 28.48 -3.44 -5.63
N TRP A 178 28.62 -3.62 -4.32
CA TRP A 178 29.34 -4.78 -3.77
C TRP A 178 28.53 -5.54 -2.73
N GLN A 179 28.07 -6.75 -3.10
CA GLN A 179 27.36 -7.66 -2.20
C GLN A 179 26.15 -7.03 -1.48
N GLU A 180 25.54 -6.04 -2.12
CA GLU A 180 24.41 -5.28 -1.60
C GLU A 180 23.23 -5.39 -2.56
N SER A 181 22.03 -5.13 -2.05
CA SER A 181 20.83 -5.12 -2.87
C SER A 181 20.66 -3.82 -3.65
N ASP A 182 19.82 -3.83 -4.68
CA ASP A 182 19.54 -2.63 -5.49
C ASP A 182 18.83 -1.52 -4.69
N LEU A 183 18.29 -1.85 -3.52
CA LEU A 183 17.69 -0.88 -2.61
C LEU A 183 18.71 -0.29 -1.63
N GLU A 184 19.74 -1.07 -1.26
CA GLU A 184 20.81 -0.64 -0.36
C GLU A 184 21.85 0.23 -1.09
N PHE A 185 22.11 -0.09 -2.37
CA PHE A 185 22.99 0.64 -3.28
C PHE A 185 22.42 2.00 -3.71
#